data_AF-A0A9E5R0Q4-F1
#
_entry.id   AF-A0A9E5R0Q4-F1
#
_cell.length_a   1.000
_cell.length_b   1.000
_cell.length_c   1.000
_cell.angle_alpha   90.00
_cell.angle_beta   90.00
_cell.angle_gamma   90.00
#
_symmetry.space_group_name_H-M   'P 1'
#
loop_
_entity.id
_entity.type
_entity.pdbx_description
1 polymer ?
#
loop_
_entity_poly.entity_id
_entity_poly.type
_entity_poly.pdbx_seq_one_letter_code
_entity_poly.pdbx_strand_id
1 'polypeptide(L)' 'MHVLKLKNPLVFFDLETTGVNIAQDRIVELSFVKALPNGALETRTQRINPEMPIPLETSLIHGIY' A
#
# COMPACT_ATOMS: atom_id res chain seq x y z
N MET A 1 13.60 10.04 -12.16
CA MET A 1 13.67 8.79 -12.93
C MET A 1 14.54 7.79 -12.18
N HIS A 2 14.27 6.49 -12.30
CA HIS A 2 15.06 5.42 -11.67
C HIS A 2 16.15 4.89 -12.61
N VAL A 3 17.11 4.14 -12.04
CA VAL A 3 18.24 3.54 -12.77
C VAL A 3 18.11 2.02 -13.01
N LEU A 4 16.98 1.43 -12.62
CA LEU A 4 16.72 -0.01 -12.79
C LEU A 4 16.65 -0.40 -14.27
N LYS A 5 17.24 -1.55 -14.62
CA LYS A 5 17.15 -2.16 -15.96
C LYS A 5 15.94 -3.10 -15.99
N LEU A 6 14.76 -2.55 -16.28
CA LEU A 6 13.50 -3.29 -16.27
C LEU A 6 13.07 -3.70 -17.68
N LYS A 7 12.54 -4.92 -17.82
CA LYS A 7 11.87 -5.38 -19.05
C LYS A 7 10.36 -5.06 -19.04
N ASN A 8 9.76 -5.07 -17.85
CA ASN A 8 8.35 -4.77 -17.60
C ASN A 8 8.24 -3.76 -16.44
N PRO A 9 7.12 -3.02 -16.30
CA PRO A 9 6.88 -2.22 -15.12
C PRO A 9 7.02 -3.05 -13.82
N LEU A 10 7.60 -2.44 -12.79
CA LEU A 10 7.74 -3.02 -11.45
C LEU A 10 7.00 -2.16 -10.45
N VAL A 11 6.15 -2.75 -9.62
CA VAL A 11 5.42 -2.04 -8.57
C VAL A 11 5.98 -2.43 -7.22
N PHE A 12 6.41 -1.43 -6.45
CA PHE A 12 6.62 -1.52 -5.02
C PHE A 12 5.37 -1.00 -4.35
N PHE A 13 4.84 -1.75 -3.40
CA PHE A 13 3.67 -1.33 -2.67
C PHE A 13 3.81 -1.67 -1.19
N ASP A 14 3.07 -0.92 -0.40
CA ASP A 14 2.93 -1.11 1.04
C ASP A 14 1.44 -0.99 1.40
N LEU A 15 1.04 -1.70 2.46
CA LEU A 15 -0.34 -1.78 2.91
C LEU A 15 -0.42 -1.48 4.40
N GLU A 16 -1.38 -0.65 4.77
CA GLU A 16 -1.90 -0.62 6.13
C GLU A 16 -3.21 -1.40 6.16
N THR A 17 -3.37 -2.26 7.17
CA THR A 17 -4.50 -3.20 7.27
C THR A 17 -5.12 -3.12 8.65
N THR A 18 -6.34 -3.65 8.83
CA THR A 18 -6.96 -3.75 10.17
C THR A 18 -6.23 -4.72 11.10
N GLY A 19 -5.43 -5.64 10.55
CA GLY A 19 -4.66 -6.64 11.27
C GLY A 19 -3.91 -7.57 10.31
N VAL A 20 -3.43 -8.72 10.82
CA VAL A 20 -2.56 -9.66 10.08
C VAL A 20 -3.27 -10.93 9.59
N ASN A 21 -4.56 -11.09 9.90
CA ASN A 21 -5.33 -12.26 9.50
C ASN A 21 -5.82 -12.11 8.05
N ILE A 22 -5.18 -12.85 7.14
CA ILE A 22 -5.45 -12.82 5.69
C ILE A 22 -6.93 -13.09 5.34
N ALA A 23 -7.65 -13.89 6.14
CA ALA A 23 -9.02 -14.27 5.87
C ALA A 23 -10.07 -13.26 6.37
N GLN A 24 -9.69 -12.36 7.29
CA GLN A 24 -10.64 -11.52 8.02
C GLN A 24 -10.31 -10.03 7.92
N ASP A 25 -9.03 -9.68 7.97
CA ASP A 25 -8.58 -8.31 7.99
C ASP A 25 -8.61 -7.67 6.61
N ARG A 26 -8.84 -6.35 6.58
CA ARG A 26 -9.03 -5.59 5.36
C ARG A 26 -8.02 -4.47 5.22
N ILE A 27 -7.79 -4.05 3.98
CA ILE A 27 -6.88 -2.95 3.64
C ILE A 27 -7.52 -1.63 4.06
N VAL A 28 -6.73 -0.79 4.72
CA VAL A 28 -7.06 0.57 5.16
C VAL A 28 -6.37 1.60 4.26
N GLU A 29 -5.13 1.36 3.85
CA GLU A 29 -4.39 2.21 2.93
C GLU A 29 -3.55 1.35 1.97
N LEU A 30 -3.48 1.79 0.71
CA LEU A 30 -2.54 1.27 -0.28
C LEU A 30 -1.66 2.41 -0.77
N SER A 31 -0.35 2.25 -0.64
CA SER A 31 0.65 3.13 -1.22
C SER A 31 1.50 2.35 -2.20
N PHE A 32 1.78 2.93 -3.37
CA PHE A 32 2.64 2.29 -4.35
C PHE A 32 3.49 3.26 -5.16
N VAL A 33 4.64 2.74 -5.60
CA VAL A 33 5.52 3.34 -6.59
C VAL A 33 5.68 2.35 -7.73
N LYS A 34 5.23 2.75 -8.92
CA LYS A 34 5.39 1.99 -10.16
C LYS A 34 6.56 2.55 -10.95
N ALA A 35 7.58 1.72 -11.12
CA ALA A 35 8.77 1.94 -11.92
C ALA A 35 8.56 1.42 -13.35
N LEU A 36 8.62 2.33 -14.33
CA LEU A 36 8.43 2.01 -15.75
C LEU A 36 9.77 1.72 -16.44
N PRO A 37 9.85 0.85 -17.48
CA PRO A 37 11.10 0.54 -18.18
C PRO A 37 11.90 1.75 -18.71
N ASN A 38 11.23 2.85 -19.01
CA ASN A 38 11.86 4.11 -19.46
C ASN A 38 12.46 4.94 -18.31
N GLY A 39 12.41 4.46 -17.07
CA GLY A 39 12.90 5.16 -15.89
C GLY A 39 11.87 6.04 -15.20
N ALA A 40 10.67 6.23 -15.74
CA ALA A 40 9.63 7.03 -15.09
C ALA A 40 9.08 6.36 -13.82
N LEU A 41 8.61 7.18 -12.88
CA LEU A 41 7.98 6.74 -11.64
C LEU A 41 6.56 7.30 -11.57
N GLU A 42 5.59 6.44 -11.28
CA GLU A 42 4.23 6.81 -10.94
C GLU A 42 4.02 6.47 -9.46
N THR A 43 3.60 7.44 -8.64
CA THR A 43 3.36 7.23 -7.21
C THR A 43 1.91 7.55 -6.88
N ARG A 44 1.29 6.72 -6.06
CA ARG A 44 -0.06 6.96 -5.57
C ARG A 44 -0.23 6.37 -4.18
N THR A 45 -0.97 7.10 -3.35
CA THR A 45 -1.41 6.66 -2.03
C THR A 45 -2.91 6.86 -1.95
N GLN A 46 -3.63 5.87 -1.43
CA GLN A 46 -5.08 5.92 -1.30
C GLN A 46 -5.52 5.23 -0.03
N ARG A 47 -6.32 5.96 0.77
CA ARG A 47 -7.10 5.37 1.86
C ARG A 47 -8.37 4.71 1.33
N ILE A 48 -8.70 3.58 1.93
CA ILE A 48 -9.80 2.71 1.58
C ILE A 48 -10.64 2.53 2.84
N ASN A 49 -11.96 2.62 2.72
CA ASN A 49 -12.84 2.28 3.84
C ASN A 49 -12.85 0.75 3.98
N PRO A 50 -12.37 0.18 5.11
CA PRO A 50 -12.31 -1.26 5.30
C PRO A 50 -13.69 -1.90 5.56
N GLU A 51 -14.77 -1.10 5.65
CA GLU A 51 -16.14 -1.59 5.95
C GLU A 51 -16.25 -2.37 7.28
N MET A 52 -15.27 -2.21 8.16
CA MET A 52 -15.21 -2.76 9.51
C MET A 52 -14.41 -1.83 10.42
N PRO A 53 -14.58 -1.89 11.75
CA PRO A 53 -13.76 -1.11 12.67
C PRO A 53 -12.28 -1.46 12.55
N ILE A 54 -11.42 -0.45 12.61
CA ILE A 54 -9.97 -0.65 12.77
C ILE A 54 -9.72 -0.89 14.26
N PRO A 55 -9.09 -2.01 14.67
CA PRO A 55 -8.69 -2.22 16.05
C PRO A 55 -7.82 -1.08 16.56
N LEU A 56 -7.99 -0.69 17.83
CA LEU A 56 -7.26 0.44 18.41
C LEU A 56 -5.74 0.20 18.38
N GLU A 57 -5.29 -1.01 18.66
CA GLU A 57 -3.86 -1.36 18.62
C GLU A 57 -3.25 -1.14 17.23
N THR A 58 -3.94 -1.55 16.18
CA THR A 58 -3.53 -1.33 14.78
C THR A 58 -3.55 0.17 14.46
N SER A 59 -4.61 0.87 14.88
CA SER A 59 -4.75 2.32 14.73
C SER A 59 -3.59 3.09 15.39
N LEU A 60 -3.09 2.61 16.52
CA LEU A 60 -1.95 3.22 17.22
C LEU A 60 -0.61 2.99 16.50
N ILE A 61 -0.51 1.99 15.61
CA ILE A 61 0.69 1.73 14.81
C ILE A 61 0.75 2.69 13.63
N HIS A 62 -0.30 2.73 12.79
CA HIS A 62 -0.30 3.48 11.54
C HIS A 62 -1.03 4.84 11.61
N GLY A 63 -1.73 5.14 12.71
CA GLY A 63 -2.39 6.43 12.95
C GLY A 63 -3.69 6.66 12.16
N ILE A 64 -4.39 5.60 11.75
CA ILE A 64 -5.67 5.66 11.01
C ILE A 64 -6.74 4.99 11.86
N TYR A 65 -7.93 5.59 11.92
CA TYR A 65 -9.02 5.20 12.82
C TYR A 65 -10.33 5.01 12.06
#